data_AF-A0A3D2X9U4-F1
#
_entry.id   AF-A0A3D2X9U4-F1
#
_cell.length_a   1.000
_cell.length_b   1.000
_cell.length_c   1.000
_cell.angle_alpha   90.00
_cell.angle_beta   90.00
_cell.angle_gamma   90.00
#
_symmetry.space_group_name_H-M   'P 1'
#
loop_
_entity.id
_entity.type
_entity.pdbx_description
1 polymer ?
#
loop_
_entity_poly.entity_id
_entity_poly.type
_entity_poly.pdbx_seq_one_letter_code
_entity_poly.pdbx_strand_id
1 'polypeptide(L)'
;MYEEMTYESILSNALVKVPADIDKREGSMIYTALAPACAELAQMYIELDLILNETFADTASRDFLVRRASERGIKPKEATYVVVRGEFNIDIPIGSRYSLDKFTYITRKKLSDRIYELECEILGSTPNGSIGKLIPIEYIDGLETAMVTEILIPGEDEEDTELFRKRYLDSFDAQAFGGNCADYKEKVLGLSGVGAVKVYRAMNVSGEVAGGNVKLTILDSSLNKPSNVLLNMVQTAVDPTNNSGDGEGFAPLWHFVHVMGAKET
;
A
#
# COMPACT_ATOMS: atom_id res chain seq x y z
N MET A 1 -22.62 -1.46 22.44
CA MET A 1 -23.95 -2.12 22.66
C MET A 1 -23.99 -2.86 23.99
N TYR A 2 -22.86 -3.39 24.45
CA TYR A 2 -22.75 -4.11 25.72
C TYR A 2 -22.12 -3.29 26.85
N GLU A 3 -22.02 -1.97 26.69
CA GLU A 3 -21.33 -1.07 27.63
C GLU A 3 -21.89 -1.12 29.06
N GLU A 4 -23.18 -1.38 29.23
CA GLU A 4 -23.83 -1.50 30.55
C GLU A 4 -23.75 -2.91 31.15
N MET A 5 -23.19 -3.89 30.42
CA MET A 5 -23.01 -5.27 30.90
C MET A 5 -21.75 -5.40 31.76
N THR A 6 -21.60 -4.52 32.75
CA THR A 6 -20.50 -4.59 33.70
C THR A 6 -20.69 -5.73 34.69
N TYR A 7 -19.61 -6.12 35.37
CA TYR A 7 -19.65 -7.12 36.43
C TYR A 7 -20.73 -6.80 37.48
N GLU A 8 -20.78 -5.55 37.95
CA GLU A 8 -21.71 -5.09 38.97
C GLU A 8 -23.17 -5.16 38.48
N SER A 9 -23.41 -4.75 37.22
CA SER A 9 -24.73 -4.80 36.59
C SER A 9 -25.23 -6.23 36.45
N ILE A 10 -24.38 -7.14 35.94
CA ILE A 10 -24.72 -8.56 35.77
C ILE A 10 -24.95 -9.23 37.12
N LEU A 11 -24.08 -9.00 38.10
CA LEU A 11 -24.21 -9.58 39.43
C LEU A 11 -25.47 -9.09 40.14
N SER A 12 -25.75 -7.78 40.08
CA SER A 12 -26.97 -7.21 40.63
C SER A 12 -28.22 -7.87 40.00
N ASN A 13 -28.25 -7.99 38.67
CA ASN A 13 -29.33 -8.65 37.94
C ASN A 13 -29.51 -10.12 38.32
N ALA A 14 -28.41 -10.85 38.59
CA ALA A 14 -28.47 -12.23 39.06
C ALA A 14 -29.03 -12.32 40.49
N LEU A 15 -28.55 -11.47 41.41
CA LEU A 15 -28.98 -11.44 42.82
C LEU A 15 -30.43 -10.98 43.01
N VAL A 16 -30.99 -10.19 42.09
CA VAL A 16 -32.42 -9.82 42.09
C VAL A 16 -33.32 -11.03 41.79
N LYS A 17 -32.84 -12.00 41.02
CA LYS A 17 -33.61 -13.22 40.67
C LYS A 17 -33.58 -14.27 41.78
N VAL A 18 -32.69 -14.12 42.76
CA VAL A 18 -32.62 -15.01 43.94
C VAL A 18 -33.80 -14.68 44.88
N PRO A 19 -34.56 -15.70 45.36
CA PRO A 19 -35.62 -15.52 46.35
C PRO A 19 -35.20 -14.69 47.57
N ALA A 20 -36.11 -13.87 48.09
CA ALA A 20 -35.82 -12.90 49.14
C ALA A 20 -35.52 -13.52 50.52
N ASP A 21 -35.89 -14.78 50.73
CA ASP A 21 -35.63 -15.57 51.93
C ASP A 21 -34.22 -16.17 51.99
N ILE A 22 -33.43 -16.01 50.93
CA ILE A 22 -32.05 -16.49 50.83
C ILE A 22 -31.06 -15.35 51.06
N ASP A 23 -30.01 -15.59 51.87
CA ASP A 23 -28.95 -14.62 52.09
C ASP A 23 -28.13 -14.40 50.81
N LYS A 24 -28.13 -13.15 50.34
CA LYS A 24 -27.47 -12.69 49.12
C LYS A 24 -26.47 -11.57 49.36
N ARG A 25 -26.11 -11.31 50.62
CA ARG A 25 -25.10 -10.30 50.99
C ARG A 25 -23.73 -10.73 50.46
N GLU A 26 -22.85 -9.75 50.29
CA GLU A 26 -21.45 -10.00 49.96
C GLU A 26 -20.84 -10.98 50.98
N GLY A 27 -20.18 -12.04 50.48
CA GLY A 27 -19.64 -13.12 51.30
C GLY A 27 -20.62 -14.25 51.67
N SER A 28 -21.90 -14.16 51.28
CA SER A 28 -22.83 -15.30 51.38
C SER A 28 -22.48 -16.41 50.38
N MET A 29 -22.91 -17.65 50.66
CA MET A 29 -22.63 -18.79 49.78
C MET A 29 -23.17 -18.59 48.36
N ILE A 30 -24.35 -17.95 48.22
CA ILE A 30 -24.93 -17.63 46.92
C ILE A 30 -24.15 -16.54 46.20
N TYR A 31 -23.77 -15.46 46.91
CA TYR A 31 -22.95 -14.40 46.32
C TYR A 31 -21.61 -14.96 45.83
N THR A 32 -20.91 -15.73 46.67
CA THR A 32 -19.60 -16.31 46.33
C THR A 32 -19.68 -17.33 45.19
N ALA A 33 -20.81 -18.03 45.03
CA ALA A 33 -21.03 -18.93 43.90
C ALA A 33 -21.33 -18.18 42.59
N LEU A 34 -22.10 -17.08 42.64
CA LEU A 34 -22.50 -16.32 41.45
C LEU A 34 -21.41 -15.35 40.96
N ALA A 35 -20.67 -14.72 41.86
CA ALA A 35 -19.64 -13.73 41.55
C ALA A 35 -18.66 -14.19 40.44
N PRO A 36 -17.98 -15.35 40.53
CA PRO A 36 -17.04 -15.76 39.48
C PRO A 36 -17.74 -16.01 38.13
N ALA A 37 -18.95 -16.58 38.14
CA ALA A 37 -19.71 -16.78 36.90
C ALA A 37 -20.12 -15.45 36.25
N CYS A 38 -20.51 -14.46 37.05
CA CYS A 38 -20.82 -13.11 36.56
C CYS A 38 -19.57 -12.40 36.01
N ALA A 39 -18.38 -12.63 36.58
CA ALA A 39 -17.13 -12.10 36.07
C ALA A 39 -16.77 -12.69 34.69
N GLU A 40 -16.89 -14.01 34.52
CA GLU A 40 -16.71 -14.67 33.21
C GLU A 40 -17.72 -14.17 32.17
N LEU A 41 -18.98 -13.97 32.57
CA LEU A 41 -19.99 -13.39 31.68
C LEU A 41 -19.66 -11.95 31.28
N ALA A 42 -19.17 -11.13 32.21
CA ALA A 42 -18.72 -9.78 31.90
C ALA A 42 -17.58 -9.79 30.87
N GLN A 43 -16.59 -10.69 31.03
CA GLN A 43 -15.52 -10.86 30.04
C GLN A 43 -16.10 -11.28 28.68
N MET A 44 -17.05 -12.21 28.65
CA MET A 44 -17.71 -12.63 27.41
C MET A 44 -18.42 -11.45 26.72
N TYR A 45 -19.07 -10.56 27.46
CA TYR A 45 -19.68 -9.35 26.88
C TYR A 45 -18.66 -8.36 26.32
N ILE A 46 -17.49 -8.23 26.96
CA ILE A 46 -16.37 -7.44 26.42
C ILE A 46 -15.90 -8.03 25.08
N GLU A 47 -15.69 -9.35 25.02
CA GLU A 47 -15.31 -10.03 23.78
C GLU A 47 -16.38 -9.89 22.68
N LEU A 48 -17.67 -9.95 23.04
CA LEU A 48 -18.76 -9.73 22.09
C LEU A 48 -18.79 -8.31 21.54
N ASP A 49 -18.51 -7.30 22.36
CA ASP A 49 -18.41 -5.91 21.90
C ASP A 49 -17.20 -5.73 20.98
N LEU A 50 -16.05 -6.33 21.32
CA LEU A 50 -14.88 -6.36 20.45
C LEU A 50 -15.18 -7.03 19.12
N ILE A 51 -15.81 -8.21 19.10
CA ILE A 51 -16.19 -8.90 17.87
C ILE A 51 -17.09 -8.04 16.99
N LEU A 52 -18.07 -7.33 17.59
CA LEU A 52 -18.91 -6.40 16.84
C LEU A 52 -18.11 -5.25 16.23
N ASN A 53 -17.20 -4.64 16.99
CA ASN A 53 -16.32 -3.59 16.48
C ASN A 53 -15.39 -4.12 15.37
N GLU A 54 -14.83 -5.32 15.51
CA GLU A 54 -13.99 -5.92 14.48
C GLU A 54 -14.78 -6.39 13.23
N THR A 55 -16.11 -6.48 13.32
CA THR A 55 -16.97 -6.88 12.19
C THR A 55 -17.18 -5.74 11.19
N PHE A 56 -17.28 -4.50 11.67
CA PHE A 56 -17.56 -3.35 10.81
C PHE A 56 -16.26 -2.65 10.39
N ALA A 57 -16.15 -2.29 9.11
CA ALA A 57 -14.89 -1.78 8.56
C ALA A 57 -14.49 -0.40 9.10
N ASP A 58 -15.44 0.39 9.59
CA ASP A 58 -15.20 1.69 10.20
C ASP A 58 -14.49 1.58 11.55
N THR A 59 -14.74 0.49 12.30
CA THR A 59 -14.18 0.26 13.63
C THR A 59 -13.14 -0.84 13.70
N ALA A 60 -13.08 -1.73 12.70
CA ALA A 60 -12.15 -2.86 12.68
C ALA A 60 -10.68 -2.43 12.74
N SER A 61 -9.89 -3.19 13.50
CA SER A 61 -8.44 -3.12 13.52
C SER A 61 -7.84 -3.59 12.19
N ARG A 62 -6.54 -3.36 11.99
CA ARG A 62 -5.87 -3.56 10.69
C ARG A 62 -6.11 -4.97 10.12
N ASP A 63 -5.85 -6.01 10.88
CA ASP A 63 -5.93 -7.39 10.38
C ASP A 63 -7.36 -7.78 9.96
N PHE A 64 -8.36 -7.38 10.75
CA PHE A 64 -9.76 -7.66 10.43
C PHE A 64 -10.26 -6.78 9.28
N LEU A 65 -9.79 -5.53 9.18
CA LEU A 65 -10.06 -4.66 8.04
C LEU A 65 -9.47 -5.24 6.74
N VAL A 66 -8.25 -5.78 6.77
CA VAL A 66 -7.64 -6.47 5.61
C VAL A 66 -8.46 -7.69 5.22
N ARG A 67 -8.89 -8.51 6.19
CA ARG A 67 -9.77 -9.65 5.92
C ARG A 67 -11.11 -9.22 5.31
N ARG A 68 -11.73 -8.18 5.86
CA ARG A 68 -12.99 -7.59 5.35
C ARG A 68 -12.84 -7.07 3.93
N ALA A 69 -11.75 -6.36 3.64
CA ALA A 69 -11.42 -5.84 2.32
C ALA A 69 -11.11 -6.93 1.29
N SER A 70 -10.53 -8.05 1.74
CA SER A 70 -10.19 -9.18 0.87
C SER A 70 -11.42 -9.82 0.21
N GLU A 71 -12.60 -9.73 0.83
CA GLU A 71 -13.87 -10.18 0.23
C GLU A 71 -14.22 -9.42 -1.06
N ARG A 72 -13.69 -8.20 -1.22
CA ARG A 72 -13.83 -7.37 -2.43
C ARG A 72 -12.59 -7.42 -3.34
N GLY A 73 -11.61 -8.26 -3.01
CA GLY A 73 -10.32 -8.30 -3.72
C GLY A 73 -9.42 -7.09 -3.43
N ILE A 74 -9.75 -6.28 -2.43
CA ILE A 74 -8.97 -5.10 -2.04
C ILE A 74 -7.95 -5.54 -0.98
N LYS A 75 -6.67 -5.19 -1.19
CA LYS A 75 -5.56 -5.44 -0.26
C LYS A 75 -4.79 -4.15 -0.01
N PRO A 76 -4.16 -3.97 1.15
CA PRO A 76 -3.26 -2.84 1.39
C PRO A 76 -2.15 -2.80 0.33
N LYS A 77 -1.68 -1.61 -0.01
CA LYS A 77 -0.46 -1.50 -0.80
C LYS A 77 0.73 -1.93 0.05
N GLU A 78 1.51 -2.87 -0.48
CA GLU A 78 2.73 -3.34 0.16
C GLU A 78 3.83 -2.27 0.06
N ALA A 79 4.77 -2.32 1.00
CA ALA A 79 5.96 -1.50 0.89
C ALA A 79 6.77 -1.89 -0.36
N THR A 80 7.44 -0.91 -0.97
CA THR A 80 8.23 -1.11 -2.19
C THR A 80 9.68 -0.72 -1.98
N TYR A 81 10.56 -1.26 -2.83
CA TYR A 81 11.98 -0.96 -2.80
C TYR A 81 12.30 0.33 -3.55
N VAL A 82 13.30 1.06 -3.07
CA VAL A 82 13.88 2.19 -3.81
C VAL A 82 14.77 1.63 -4.92
N VAL A 83 14.53 2.08 -6.15
CA VAL A 83 15.37 1.77 -7.31
C VAL A 83 16.11 3.04 -7.71
N VAL A 84 17.44 2.94 -7.85
CA VAL A 84 18.33 4.07 -8.10
C VAL A 84 19.26 3.80 -9.28
N ARG A 85 19.76 4.87 -9.88
CA ARG A 85 20.75 4.85 -10.95
C ARG A 85 22.14 4.96 -10.35
N GLY A 86 22.93 3.91 -10.52
CA GLY A 86 24.35 3.87 -10.16
C GLY A 86 25.25 4.12 -11.36
N GLU A 87 26.26 4.97 -11.19
CA GLU A 87 27.34 5.19 -12.15
C GLU A 87 28.67 4.71 -11.59
N PHE A 88 29.44 4.00 -12.41
CA PHE A 88 30.69 3.36 -12.03
C PHE A 88 31.84 3.74 -12.99
N ASN A 89 33.10 3.52 -12.62
CA ASN A 89 34.22 3.67 -13.57
C ASN A 89 34.42 2.44 -14.48
N ILE A 90 33.96 1.28 -14.04
CA ILE A 90 34.06 0.00 -14.75
C ILE A 90 32.68 -0.67 -14.88
N ASP A 91 32.61 -1.68 -15.75
CA ASP A 91 31.45 -2.57 -15.76
C ASP A 91 31.51 -3.51 -14.55
N ILE A 92 30.37 -3.66 -13.88
CA ILE A 92 30.24 -4.44 -12.65
C ILE A 92 29.32 -5.64 -12.88
N PRO A 93 29.52 -6.77 -12.16
CA PRO A 93 28.64 -7.91 -12.29
C PRO A 93 27.26 -7.62 -11.70
N ILE A 94 26.21 -8.10 -12.37
CA ILE A 94 24.85 -8.09 -11.83
C ILE A 94 24.81 -8.96 -10.55
N GLY A 95 24.10 -8.50 -9.53
CA GLY A 95 24.08 -9.11 -8.19
C GLY A 95 25.12 -8.54 -7.21
N SER A 96 26.05 -7.69 -7.67
CA SER A 96 27.01 -7.03 -6.76
C SER A 96 26.30 -6.12 -5.75
N ARG A 97 26.79 -6.15 -4.51
CA ARG A 97 26.22 -5.38 -3.38
C ARG A 97 27.12 -4.21 -2.99
N TYR A 98 26.49 -3.07 -2.72
CA TYR A 98 27.14 -1.82 -2.38
C TYR A 98 26.47 -1.19 -1.17
N SER A 99 27.26 -0.64 -0.26
CA SER A 99 26.79 0.12 0.89
C SER A 99 26.79 1.62 0.55
N LEU A 100 25.72 2.32 0.90
CA LEU A 100 25.64 3.77 0.91
C LEU A 100 25.04 4.19 2.25
N ASP A 101 25.85 4.87 3.07
CA ASP A 101 25.59 5.17 4.48
C ASP A 101 25.20 3.91 5.28
N LYS A 102 23.90 3.76 5.58
CA LYS A 102 23.31 2.64 6.33
C LYS A 102 22.51 1.66 5.46
N PHE A 103 22.39 1.93 4.15
CA PHE A 103 21.60 1.15 3.23
C PHE A 103 22.49 0.30 2.32
N THR A 104 22.01 -0.90 2.00
CA THR A 104 22.67 -1.80 1.04
C THR A 104 21.84 -1.84 -0.24
N TYR A 105 22.54 -1.72 -1.36
CA TYR A 105 21.97 -1.75 -2.70
C TYR A 105 22.54 -2.93 -3.48
N ILE A 106 21.68 -3.61 -4.24
CA ILE A 106 22.05 -4.72 -5.12
C ILE A 106 21.88 -4.33 -6.58
N THR A 107 22.82 -4.75 -7.42
CA THR A 107 22.77 -4.50 -8.86
C THR A 107 21.77 -5.43 -9.52
N ARG A 108 20.73 -4.87 -10.16
CA ARG A 108 19.66 -5.64 -10.81
C ARG A 108 19.83 -5.71 -12.33
N LYS A 109 20.12 -4.58 -12.97
CA LYS A 109 20.09 -4.48 -14.44
C LYS A 109 21.13 -3.51 -14.97
N LYS A 110 21.78 -3.83 -16.08
CA LYS A 110 22.64 -2.88 -16.82
C LYS A 110 21.73 -1.99 -17.67
N LEU A 111 21.86 -0.67 -17.51
CA LEU A 111 21.14 0.32 -18.33
C LEU A 111 21.97 0.74 -19.54
N SER A 112 23.25 1.04 -19.31
CA SER A 112 24.24 1.33 -20.35
C SER A 112 25.65 1.04 -19.83
N ASP A 113 26.68 1.33 -20.62
CA ASP A 113 28.07 1.13 -20.17
C ASP A 113 28.32 1.89 -18.87
N ARG A 114 28.77 1.14 -17.85
CA ARG A 114 29.06 1.65 -16.50
C ARG A 114 27.88 2.27 -15.74
N ILE A 115 26.65 2.12 -16.25
CA ILE A 115 25.44 2.66 -15.63
C ILE A 115 24.47 1.50 -15.38
N TYR A 116 24.10 1.35 -14.12
CA TYR A 116 23.31 0.22 -13.64
C TYR A 116 22.12 0.68 -12.81
N GLU A 117 21.07 -0.13 -12.84
CA GLU A 117 19.93 -0.05 -11.95
C GLU A 117 20.25 -0.83 -10.67
N LEU A 118 20.19 -0.14 -9.55
CA LEU A 118 20.45 -0.65 -8.21
C LEU A 118 19.14 -0.62 -7.41
N GLU A 119 18.87 -1.68 -6.67
CA GLU A 119 17.70 -1.78 -5.80
C GLU A 119 18.14 -1.81 -4.34
N CYS A 120 17.51 -1.03 -3.47
CA CYS A 120 17.76 -1.08 -2.03
C CYS A 120 17.23 -2.40 -1.46
N GLU A 121 17.94 -3.02 -0.54
CA GLU A 121 17.48 -4.24 0.14
C GLU A 121 16.45 -3.98 1.24
N ILE A 122 16.32 -2.71 1.67
CA ILE A 122 15.36 -2.29 2.69
C ILE A 122 14.13 -1.71 2.00
N LEU A 123 12.96 -2.24 2.37
CA LEU A 123 11.64 -1.75 1.96
C LEU A 123 11.34 -0.37 2.57
N GLY A 124 10.52 0.41 1.89
CA GLY A 124 9.96 1.65 2.41
C GLY A 124 10.58 2.91 1.84
N SER A 125 10.09 4.05 2.31
CA SER A 125 10.44 5.37 1.80
C SER A 125 11.73 5.95 2.38
N THR A 126 12.30 5.32 3.41
CA THR A 126 13.48 5.83 4.14
C THR A 126 14.71 6.09 3.23
N PRO A 127 15.00 5.28 2.18
CA PRO A 127 16.12 5.51 1.27
C PRO A 127 15.84 6.50 0.12
N ASN A 128 14.67 7.16 0.07
CA ASN A 128 14.27 8.09 -1.01
C ASN A 128 15.11 9.39 -1.10
N GLY A 129 16.13 9.56 -0.25
CA GLY A 129 17.08 10.68 -0.32
C GLY A 129 18.53 10.25 -0.48
N SER A 130 18.79 8.95 -0.63
CA SER A 130 20.13 8.38 -0.58
C SER A 130 20.86 8.50 -1.92
N ILE A 131 21.45 9.67 -2.14
CA ILE A 131 22.33 9.99 -3.28
C ILE A 131 23.74 10.19 -2.74
N GLY A 132 24.74 9.57 -3.37
CA GLY A 132 26.11 9.67 -2.88
C GLY A 132 27.03 8.53 -3.33
N LYS A 133 28.21 8.47 -2.71
CA LYS A 133 29.25 7.49 -3.05
C LYS A 133 28.86 6.10 -2.54
N LEU A 134 28.95 5.11 -3.42
CA LEU A 134 28.75 3.70 -3.12
C LEU A 134 30.09 3.08 -2.70
N ILE A 135 30.05 2.23 -1.69
CA ILE A 135 31.21 1.46 -1.20
C ILE A 135 30.92 -0.01 -1.50
N PRO A 136 31.75 -0.69 -2.31
CA PRO A 136 31.54 -2.11 -2.60
C PRO A 136 31.71 -2.95 -1.32
N ILE A 137 30.79 -3.89 -1.08
CA ILE A 137 30.89 -4.81 0.07
C ILE A 137 31.93 -5.89 -0.21
N GLU A 138 31.97 -6.38 -1.45
CA GLU A 138 32.96 -7.33 -1.93
C GLU A 138 34.02 -6.61 -2.76
N TYR A 139 35.27 -7.08 -2.70
CA TYR A 139 36.33 -6.50 -3.50
C TYR A 139 36.07 -6.72 -4.99
N ILE A 140 36.07 -5.63 -5.76
CA ILE A 140 35.96 -5.65 -7.22
C ILE A 140 37.21 -5.00 -7.79
N ASP A 141 37.98 -5.78 -8.55
CA ASP A 141 39.23 -5.32 -9.16
C ASP A 141 38.96 -4.17 -10.14
N GLY A 142 39.75 -3.10 -10.05
CA GLY A 142 39.61 -1.90 -10.88
C GLY A 142 38.45 -0.96 -10.54
N LEU A 143 37.66 -1.21 -9.49
CA LEU A 143 36.59 -0.29 -9.08
C LEU A 143 37.15 0.88 -8.26
N GLU A 144 37.12 2.09 -8.83
CA GLU A 144 37.63 3.31 -8.19
C GLU A 144 36.50 4.29 -7.83
N THR A 145 35.50 4.39 -8.71
CA THR A 145 34.35 5.28 -8.51
C THR A 145 33.05 4.51 -8.66
N ALA A 146 32.16 4.74 -7.70
CA ALA A 146 30.82 4.20 -7.67
C ALA A 146 29.94 5.24 -6.96
N MET A 147 28.86 5.68 -7.59
CA MET A 147 27.94 6.65 -6.99
C MET A 147 26.51 6.44 -7.45
N VAL A 148 25.56 6.69 -6.56
CA VAL A 148 24.15 6.88 -6.90
C VAL A 148 23.99 8.32 -7.39
N THR A 149 23.46 8.49 -8.60
CA THR A 149 23.25 9.82 -9.19
C THR A 149 21.80 10.28 -9.16
N GLU A 150 20.86 9.33 -9.23
CA GLU A 150 19.44 9.63 -9.42
C GLU A 150 18.60 8.49 -8.83
N ILE A 151 17.40 8.84 -8.35
CA ILE A 151 16.40 7.86 -7.91
C ILE A 151 15.45 7.61 -9.08
N LEU A 152 15.37 6.36 -9.52
CA LEU A 152 14.56 5.96 -10.67
C LEU A 152 13.13 5.66 -10.25
N ILE A 153 12.97 4.88 -9.17
CA ILE A 153 11.66 4.54 -8.59
C ILE A 153 11.78 4.78 -7.08
N PRO A 154 11.03 5.74 -6.52
CA PRO A 154 10.98 5.93 -5.07
C PRO A 154 10.30 4.73 -4.41
N GLY A 155 10.83 4.31 -3.26
CA GLY A 155 10.20 3.32 -2.40
C GLY A 155 9.05 3.94 -1.62
N GLU A 156 8.07 3.11 -1.30
CA GLU A 156 6.87 3.50 -0.56
C GLU A 156 6.74 2.62 0.67
N ASP A 157 6.28 3.20 1.77
CA ASP A 157 5.94 2.41 2.96
C ASP A 157 4.61 1.67 2.75
N GLU A 158 4.37 0.67 3.57
CA GLU A 158 3.07 -0.03 3.56
C GLU A 158 1.94 0.95 3.84
N GLU A 159 0.81 0.79 3.14
CA GLU A 159 -0.33 1.69 3.25
C GLU A 159 -0.85 1.77 4.70
N ASP A 160 -0.94 2.98 5.23
CA ASP A 160 -1.47 3.23 6.58
C ASP A 160 -2.91 2.72 6.72
N THR A 161 -3.28 2.28 7.92
CA THR A 161 -4.57 1.66 8.21
C THR A 161 -5.75 2.60 7.93
N GLU A 162 -5.64 3.88 8.28
CA GLU A 162 -6.73 4.85 8.07
C GLU A 162 -6.88 5.20 6.59
N LEU A 163 -5.76 5.33 5.87
CA LEU A 163 -5.78 5.53 4.41
C LEU A 163 -6.39 4.32 3.70
N PHE A 164 -6.01 3.11 4.12
CA PHE A 164 -6.57 1.87 3.60
C PHE A 164 -8.07 1.76 3.89
N ARG A 165 -8.50 2.08 5.12
CA ARG A 165 -9.93 2.11 5.49
C ARG A 165 -10.70 3.06 4.61
N LYS A 166 -10.19 4.29 4.43
CA LYS A 166 -10.82 5.28 3.55
C LYS A 166 -10.94 4.74 2.12
N ARG A 167 -9.87 4.16 1.55
CA ARG A 167 -9.92 3.57 0.20
C ARG A 167 -10.93 2.42 0.09
N TYR A 168 -11.02 1.58 1.12
CA TYR A 168 -12.02 0.52 1.18
C TYR A 168 -13.45 1.09 1.22
N LEU A 169 -13.72 2.11 2.03
CA LEU A 169 -15.03 2.76 2.11
C LEU A 169 -15.39 3.50 0.81
N ASP A 170 -14.43 4.20 0.20
CA ASP A 170 -14.61 4.88 -1.08
C ASP A 170 -14.92 3.89 -2.21
N SER A 171 -14.51 2.61 -2.09
CA SER A 171 -14.83 1.55 -3.05
C SER A 171 -16.32 1.19 -3.14
N PHE A 172 -17.14 1.62 -2.17
CA PHE A 172 -18.60 1.42 -2.23
C PHE A 172 -19.28 2.47 -3.10
N ASP A 173 -18.77 3.70 -3.12
CA ASP A 173 -19.30 4.80 -3.93
C ASP A 173 -18.69 4.80 -5.34
N ALA A 174 -17.43 4.37 -5.48
CA ALA A 174 -16.75 4.28 -6.75
C ALA A 174 -17.20 3.03 -7.51
N GLN A 175 -18.11 3.21 -8.48
CA GLN A 175 -18.33 2.19 -9.51
C GLN A 175 -17.15 2.23 -10.51
N ALA A 176 -16.01 1.67 -10.14
CA ALA A 176 -14.93 1.38 -11.10
C ALA A 176 -15.46 0.33 -12.08
N PHE A 177 -15.90 0.80 -13.24
CA PHE A 177 -16.36 -0.05 -14.34
C PHE A 177 -15.29 0.00 -15.42
N GLY A 178 -14.94 -1.17 -15.97
CA GLY A 178 -13.81 -1.34 -16.89
C GLY A 178 -13.78 -0.24 -17.97
N GLY A 179 -12.78 0.63 -17.90
CA GLY A 179 -12.57 1.71 -18.88
C GLY A 179 -13.11 3.09 -18.52
N ASN A 180 -13.72 3.29 -17.34
CA ASN A 180 -14.12 4.62 -16.90
C ASN A 180 -12.94 5.41 -16.26
N CYS A 181 -13.11 6.72 -16.06
CA CYS A 181 -12.06 7.58 -15.51
C CYS A 181 -11.62 7.17 -14.09
N ALA A 182 -12.55 6.64 -13.28
CA ALA A 182 -12.25 6.18 -11.93
C ALA A 182 -11.38 4.90 -11.95
N ASP A 183 -11.70 3.94 -12.83
CA ASP A 183 -10.97 2.68 -13.01
C ASP A 183 -9.51 2.93 -13.41
N TYR A 184 -9.28 3.84 -14.37
CA TYR A 184 -7.91 4.23 -14.73
C TYR A 184 -7.16 4.89 -13.57
N LYS A 185 -7.83 5.76 -12.81
CA LYS A 185 -7.19 6.41 -11.65
C LYS A 185 -6.79 5.38 -10.59
N GLU A 186 -7.71 4.49 -10.24
CA GLU A 186 -7.49 3.48 -9.21
C GLU A 186 -6.36 2.53 -9.59
N LYS A 187 -6.38 1.97 -10.81
CA LYS A 187 -5.34 1.05 -11.29
C LYS A 187 -3.97 1.70 -11.40
N VAL A 188 -3.90 2.92 -11.94
CA VAL A 188 -2.62 3.62 -12.13
C VAL A 188 -2.04 4.10 -10.80
N LEU A 189 -2.86 4.57 -9.86
CA LEU A 189 -2.40 4.87 -8.49
C LEU A 189 -2.00 3.62 -7.70
N GLY A 190 -2.43 2.44 -8.13
CA GLY A 190 -2.00 1.16 -7.55
C GLY A 190 -0.59 0.74 -7.96
N LEU A 191 0.01 1.37 -8.97
CA LEU A 191 1.36 1.06 -9.43
C LEU A 191 2.40 1.74 -8.54
N SER A 192 3.47 0.99 -8.22
CA SER A 192 4.55 1.44 -7.35
C SER A 192 5.25 2.68 -7.91
N GLY A 193 5.44 3.68 -7.06
CA GLY A 193 6.13 4.93 -7.41
C GLY A 193 5.23 5.98 -8.06
N VAL A 194 3.91 5.74 -8.22
CA VAL A 194 2.96 6.70 -8.78
C VAL A 194 2.20 7.43 -7.65
N GLY A 195 2.45 8.73 -7.49
CA GLY A 195 1.82 9.55 -6.45
C GLY A 195 0.51 10.21 -6.87
N ALA A 196 0.38 10.57 -8.15
CA ALA A 196 -0.84 11.19 -8.66
C ALA A 196 -1.06 10.86 -10.14
N VAL A 197 -2.33 10.81 -10.56
CA VAL A 197 -2.71 10.60 -11.95
C VAL A 197 -3.87 11.50 -12.36
N LYS A 198 -3.76 12.06 -13.56
CA LYS A 198 -4.83 12.79 -14.24
C LYS A 198 -5.15 12.12 -15.58
N VAL A 199 -6.42 11.81 -15.78
CA VAL A 199 -6.94 11.11 -16.95
C VAL A 199 -7.59 12.11 -17.90
N TYR A 200 -7.17 12.10 -19.17
CA TYR A 200 -7.73 12.88 -20.26
C TYR A 200 -8.33 11.93 -21.30
N ARG A 201 -9.64 12.06 -21.53
CA ARG A 201 -10.36 11.23 -22.51
C ARG A 201 -10.12 11.71 -23.95
N ALA A 202 -10.13 10.78 -24.88
CA ALA A 202 -10.05 11.04 -26.33
C ALA A 202 -8.90 11.97 -26.71
N MET A 203 -7.73 11.80 -26.09
CA MET A 203 -6.59 12.72 -26.27
C MET A 203 -5.32 11.95 -26.58
N ASN A 204 -4.60 12.36 -27.63
CA ASN A 204 -3.30 11.80 -27.99
C ASN A 204 -2.14 12.47 -27.21
N VAL A 205 -0.92 12.00 -27.44
CA VAL A 205 0.30 12.54 -26.79
C VAL A 205 0.43 14.05 -26.99
N SER A 206 0.17 14.53 -28.21
CA SER A 206 0.23 15.93 -28.63
C SER A 206 -0.87 16.83 -28.05
N GLY A 207 -1.92 16.24 -27.44
CA GLY A 207 -3.05 16.97 -26.89
C GLY A 207 -4.22 17.17 -27.86
N GLU A 208 -4.19 16.53 -29.01
CA GLU A 208 -5.27 16.57 -30.00
C GLU A 208 -6.35 15.56 -29.67
N VAL A 209 -7.59 15.88 -30.05
CA VAL A 209 -8.73 14.99 -29.79
C VAL A 209 -8.71 13.83 -30.78
N ALA A 210 -8.44 12.62 -30.27
CA ALA A 210 -8.39 11.40 -31.07
C ALA A 210 -9.26 10.30 -30.43
N GLY A 211 -10.17 9.71 -31.22
CA GLY A 211 -11.03 8.63 -30.77
C GLY A 211 -10.22 7.40 -30.31
N GLY A 212 -10.71 6.71 -29.28
CA GLY A 212 -10.03 5.54 -28.70
C GLY A 212 -8.75 5.85 -27.90
N ASN A 213 -8.27 7.10 -27.88
CA ASN A 213 -7.05 7.47 -27.16
C ASN A 213 -7.35 7.95 -25.74
N VAL A 214 -6.55 7.54 -24.77
CA VAL A 214 -6.59 8.05 -23.39
C VAL A 214 -5.22 8.56 -23.03
N LYS A 215 -5.13 9.80 -22.56
CA LYS A 215 -3.87 10.36 -22.07
C LYS A 215 -3.86 10.36 -20.55
N LEU A 216 -2.85 9.72 -19.99
CA LEU A 216 -2.57 9.72 -18.56
C LEU A 216 -1.40 10.67 -18.28
N THR A 217 -1.57 11.54 -17.30
CA THR A 217 -0.48 12.38 -16.80
C THR A 217 -0.19 11.99 -15.36
N ILE A 218 1.03 11.56 -15.07
CA ILE A 218 1.43 11.06 -13.75
C ILE A 218 2.51 11.91 -13.09
N LEU A 219 2.49 11.90 -11.77
CA LEU A 219 3.56 12.36 -10.88
C LEU A 219 4.12 11.17 -10.12
N ASP A 220 5.39 11.25 -9.72
CA ASP A 220 5.96 10.24 -8.84
C ASP A 220 5.38 10.30 -7.41
N SER A 221 5.72 9.33 -6.56
CA SER A 221 5.24 9.25 -5.18
C SER A 221 5.67 10.43 -4.30
N SER A 222 6.73 11.14 -4.70
CA SER A 222 7.24 12.34 -4.04
C SER A 222 6.67 13.63 -4.65
N LEU A 223 5.66 13.51 -5.53
CA LEU A 223 4.98 14.59 -6.26
C LEU A 223 5.89 15.38 -7.20
N ASN A 224 7.02 14.80 -7.60
CA ASN A 224 7.93 15.36 -8.58
C ASN A 224 7.70 14.75 -9.98
N LYS A 225 8.49 15.24 -10.93
CA LYS A 225 8.48 14.72 -12.30
C LYS A 225 8.97 13.26 -12.29
N PRO A 226 8.16 12.32 -12.82
CA PRO A 226 8.53 10.91 -12.85
C PRO A 226 9.71 10.65 -13.79
N SER A 227 10.55 9.68 -13.43
CA SER A 227 11.66 9.22 -14.26
C SER A 227 11.15 8.52 -15.54
N ASN A 228 12.00 8.44 -16.57
CA ASN A 228 11.64 7.70 -17.80
C ASN A 228 11.44 6.19 -17.53
N VAL A 229 12.11 5.65 -16.51
CA VAL A 229 11.96 4.25 -16.11
C VAL A 229 10.57 4.02 -15.54
N LEU A 230 10.12 4.91 -14.63
CA LEU A 230 8.77 4.87 -14.07
C LEU A 230 7.70 5.04 -15.16
N LEU A 231 7.88 5.97 -16.11
CA LEU A 231 6.96 6.15 -17.23
C LEU A 231 6.83 4.90 -18.09
N ASN A 232 7.95 4.24 -18.43
CA ASN A 232 7.93 3.03 -19.24
C ASN A 232 7.31 1.84 -18.48
N MET A 233 7.56 1.73 -17.18
CA MET A 233 6.94 0.73 -16.32
C MET A 233 5.42 0.90 -16.29
N VAL A 234 4.93 2.12 -16.06
CA VAL A 234 3.50 2.43 -16.04
C VAL A 234 2.87 2.25 -17.41
N GLN A 235 3.54 2.68 -18.48
CA GLN A 235 3.08 2.47 -19.86
C GLN A 235 2.91 0.98 -20.15
N THR A 236 3.91 0.16 -19.82
CA THR A 236 3.85 -1.30 -20.06
C THR A 236 2.75 -1.97 -19.25
N ALA A 237 2.51 -1.53 -18.01
CA ALA A 237 1.44 -2.06 -17.17
C ALA A 237 0.03 -1.69 -17.68
N VAL A 238 -0.14 -0.48 -18.21
CA VAL A 238 -1.44 0.02 -18.68
C VAL A 238 -1.75 -0.43 -20.11
N ASP A 239 -0.83 -0.19 -21.04
CA ASP A 239 -0.98 -0.50 -22.47
C ASP A 239 0.42 -0.67 -23.12
N PRO A 240 0.91 -1.91 -23.30
CA PRO A 240 2.21 -2.15 -23.92
C PRO A 240 2.31 -1.55 -25.32
N THR A 241 3.37 -0.80 -25.61
CA THR A 241 3.53 -0.08 -26.89
C THR A 241 3.57 -0.99 -28.13
N ASN A 242 3.98 -2.25 -27.97
CA ASN A 242 4.06 -3.21 -29.08
C ASN A 242 2.67 -3.76 -29.49
N ASN A 243 1.74 -3.86 -28.53
CA ASN A 243 0.40 -4.45 -28.70
C ASN A 243 -0.68 -3.45 -28.26
N SER A 244 -0.46 -2.17 -28.55
CA SER A 244 -1.29 -1.08 -28.03
C SER A 244 -2.73 -1.22 -28.50
N GLY A 245 -3.68 -1.18 -27.57
CA GLY A 245 -5.11 -1.32 -27.86
C GLY A 245 -5.62 -2.77 -27.97
N ASP A 246 -4.77 -3.79 -27.84
CA ASP A 246 -5.20 -5.20 -27.83
C ASP A 246 -5.72 -5.66 -26.45
N GLY A 247 -5.61 -4.81 -25.42
CA GLY A 247 -6.10 -5.09 -24.07
C GLY A 247 -5.25 -6.08 -23.29
N GLU A 248 -3.95 -6.20 -23.61
CA GLU A 248 -3.00 -7.04 -22.86
C GLU A 248 -2.55 -6.40 -21.53
N GLY A 249 -2.66 -5.07 -21.40
CA GLY A 249 -2.51 -4.36 -20.13
C GLY A 249 -3.82 -4.27 -19.36
N PHE A 250 -3.89 -3.39 -18.36
CA PHE A 250 -5.16 -3.16 -17.64
C PHE A 250 -6.16 -2.28 -18.41
N ALA A 251 -5.74 -1.69 -19.53
CA ALA A 251 -6.63 -0.96 -20.43
C ALA A 251 -7.57 -1.92 -21.19
N PRO A 252 -8.85 -1.57 -21.39
CA PRO A 252 -9.75 -2.35 -22.22
C PRO A 252 -9.28 -2.43 -23.68
N LEU A 253 -9.77 -3.46 -24.40
CA LEU A 253 -9.66 -3.56 -25.85
C LEU A 253 -10.09 -2.26 -26.53
N TRP A 254 -9.34 -1.85 -27.57
CA TRP A 254 -9.52 -0.62 -28.34
C TRP A 254 -9.27 0.69 -27.59
N HIS A 255 -8.68 0.65 -26.40
CA HIS A 255 -8.16 1.85 -25.73
C HIS A 255 -6.65 1.98 -25.95
N PHE A 256 -6.24 3.01 -26.68
CA PHE A 256 -4.83 3.36 -26.91
C PHE A 256 -4.40 4.34 -25.82
N VAL A 257 -3.64 3.87 -24.83
CA VAL A 257 -3.33 4.67 -23.65
C VAL A 257 -1.91 5.21 -23.72
N HIS A 258 -1.75 6.51 -23.49
CA HIS A 258 -0.45 7.19 -23.52
C HIS A 258 -0.13 7.79 -22.16
N VAL A 259 0.96 7.34 -21.54
CA VAL A 259 1.42 7.80 -20.22
C VAL A 259 2.48 8.89 -20.38
N MET A 260 2.25 10.04 -19.75
CA MET A 260 3.14 11.20 -19.79
C MET A 260 3.45 11.70 -18.38
N GLY A 261 4.67 12.19 -18.17
CA GLY A 261 5.00 12.93 -16.94
C GLY A 261 4.38 14.33 -16.96
N ALA A 262 4.01 14.84 -15.80
CA ALA A 262 3.65 16.25 -15.67
C ALA A 262 4.84 17.15 -16.11
N LYS A 263 4.53 18.27 -16.78
CA LYS A 263 5.54 19.29 -17.12
C LYS A 263 5.62 20.26 -15.94
N GLU A 264 6.85 20.62 -15.54
CA GLU A 264 7.05 21.74 -14.62
C GLU A 264 6.52 23.03 -15.26
N THR A 265 5.81 23.82 -14.46
CA THR A 265 5.44 25.21 -14.74
C THR A 265 6.18 26.12 -13.80
#